data_AF-A0A8S2FS80-F1
#
_entry.id   AF-A0A8S2FS80-F1
#
_cell.length_a   1.000
_cell.length_b   1.000
_cell.length_c   1.000
_cell.angle_alpha   90.00
_cell.angle_beta   90.00
_cell.angle_gamma   90.00
#
_symmetry.space_group_name_H-M   'P 1'
#
loop_
_entity.id
_entity.type
_entity.pdbx_description
1 polymer ?
#
loop_
_entity_poly.entity_id
_entity_poly.type
_entity_poly.pdbx_seq_one_letter_code
_entity_poly.pdbx_strand_id
1 'polypeptide(L)' 'MHWISHIQGCPRRVNHAAVAYSDFIYSFGGYSNQEDFTNPVPIDINVLQI' A
#
# COMPACT_ATOMS: atom_id res chain seq x y z
N MET A 1 5.27 -6.07 -20.99
CA MET A 1 4.09 -5.97 -20.09
C MET A 1 4.19 -7.08 -19.06
N HIS A 2 4.51 -6.74 -17.82
CA HIS A 2 4.41 -7.71 -16.72
C HIS A 2 3.02 -7.58 -16.11
N TRP A 3 2.28 -8.67 -16.07
CA TRP A 3 0.94 -8.71 -15.46
C TRP A 3 1.01 -8.62 -13.93
N ILE A 4 2.13 -9.06 -13.35
CA ILE A 4 2.39 -9.03 -11.91
C ILE A 4 3.88 -8.74 -11.73
N SER A 5 4.21 -7.78 -10.85
CA SER A 5 5.57 -7.52 -10.40
C SER A 5 5.62 -7.64 -8.88
N HIS A 6 6.65 -8.30 -8.35
CA HIS A 6 6.89 -8.40 -6.92
C HIS A 6 8.07 -7.51 -6.56
N ILE A 7 7.78 -6.43 -5.83
CA ILE A 7 8.76 -5.40 -5.46
C ILE A 7 9.00 -5.49 -3.95
N GLN A 8 10.27 -5.51 -3.54
CA GLN A 8 10.66 -5.49 -2.13
C GLN A 8 10.56 -4.08 -1.56
N GLY A 9 10.27 -3.95 -0.27
CA GLY A 9 10.28 -2.67 0.46
C GLY A 9 8.90 -2.06 0.73
N CYS A 10 7.85 -2.54 0.09
CA CYS A 10 6.48 -2.11 0.41
C CYS A 10 5.92 -2.81 1.67
N PRO A 11 5.07 -2.12 2.46
CA PRO A 11 4.37 -2.73 3.58
C PRO A 11 3.54 -3.94 3.16
N ARG A 12 3.54 -5.00 3.98
CA ARG A 12 2.70 -6.18 3.76
C ARG A 12 1.27 -5.89 4.15
N ARG A 13 0.42 -5.64 3.16
CA ARG A 13 -0.99 -5.27 3.34
C ARG A 13 -1.88 -5.95 2.31
N VAL A 14 -3.08 -6.35 2.70
CA VAL A 14 -4.12 -6.89 1.81
C VAL A 14 -5.30 -5.92 1.69
N ASN A 15 -6.12 -6.07 0.65
CA ASN A 15 -7.33 -5.27 0.41
C ASN A 15 -7.11 -3.75 0.31
N HIS A 16 -5.88 -3.31 -0.01
CA HIS A 16 -5.58 -1.89 -0.23
C HIS A 16 -5.98 -1.47 -1.65
N ALA A 17 -6.17 -0.16 -1.85
CA ALA A 17 -6.24 0.44 -3.18
C ALA A 17 -4.88 1.02 -3.57
N ALA A 18 -4.55 1.02 -4.86
CA ALA A 18 -3.31 1.63 -5.35
C ALA A 18 -3.52 2.36 -6.68
N VAL A 19 -2.77 3.44 -6.89
CA VAL A 19 -2.71 4.19 -8.15
C VAL A 19 -1.26 4.47 -8.53
N ALA A 20 -0.94 4.29 -9.81
CA ALA A 20 0.34 4.71 -10.38
C ALA A 20 0.19 6.12 -10.95
N TYR A 21 1.11 7.03 -10.62
CA TYR A 21 1.16 8.38 -11.15
C TYR A 21 2.61 8.84 -11.25
N SER A 22 3.05 9.21 -12.46
CA SER A 22 4.47 9.45 -12.77
C SER A 22 5.33 8.24 -12.38
N ASP A 23 6.46 8.46 -11.70
CA ASP A 23 7.40 7.42 -11.28
C ASP A 23 7.07 6.91 -9.87
N PHE A 24 5.80 7.02 -9.46
CA PHE A 24 5.36 6.66 -8.11
C PHE A 24 4.12 5.78 -8.12
N ILE A 25 4.06 4.89 -7.13
CA ILE A 25 2.87 4.13 -6.75
C ILE A 25 2.43 4.60 -5.38
N TYR A 26 1.17 5.03 -5.28
CA TYR A 26 0.52 5.41 -4.03
C TYR A 26 -0.42 4.27 -3.63
N SER A 27 -0.32 3.83 -2.37
CA SER A 27 -1.20 2.82 -1.79
C SER A 27 -1.96 3.40 -0.60
N PHE A 28 -3.25 3.05 -0.50
CA PHE A 28 -4.18 3.61 0.47
C PHE A 28 -4.80 2.49 1.30
N GLY A 29 -4.66 2.60 2.61
CA GLY A 29 -5.29 1.70 3.57
C GLY A 29 -4.90 0.23 3.38
N GLY A 30 -5.90 -0.65 3.49
CA GLY A 30 -5.70 -2.09 3.60
C GLY A 30 -5.39 -2.51 5.04
N TYR A 31 -5.12 -3.79 5.21
CA TYR A 31 -4.97 -4.43 6.51
C TYR A 31 -3.63 -5.16 6.62
N SER A 32 -2.95 -4.99 7.75
CA SER A 32 -1.83 -5.84 8.17
C SER A 32 -2.09 -6.43 9.56
N ASN A 33 -1.57 -7.63 9.85
CA ASN A 33 -1.73 -8.32 11.14
C ASN A 33 -1.11 -7.57 12.34
N GLN A 34 -0.47 -6.42 12.12
CA GLN A 34 0.23 -5.65 13.14
C GLN A 34 -0.51 -4.36 13.54
N GLU A 35 -1.70 -4.14 13.01
CA GLU A 35 -2.44 -2.89 13.20
C GLU A 35 -3.52 -3.01 14.27
N ASP A 36 -3.66 -1.95 15.07
CA ASP A 36 -4.73 -1.80 16.06
C ASP A 36 -5.91 -1.04 15.43
N PHE A 37 -7.03 -1.74 15.27
CA PHE A 37 -8.28 -1.18 14.72
C PHE A 37 -9.29 -0.81 15.80
N THR A 38 -8.90 -0.83 17.08
CA THR A 38 -9.82 -0.50 18.18
C THR A 38 -10.14 1.00 18.25
N ASN A 39 -9.28 1.83 17.68
CA ASN A 39 -9.44 3.28 17.62
C ASN A 39 -9.53 3.76 16.17
N PRO A 40 -10.37 4.76 15.85
CA PRO A 40 -10.40 5.36 14.53
C PRO A 40 -9.07 6.09 14.28
N VAL A 41 -8.31 5.60 13.31
CA VAL A 41 -7.06 6.22 12.82
C VAL A 41 -7.26 6.74 11.40
N PRO A 42 -6.55 7.81 11.00
CA PRO A 42 -6.49 8.22 9.60
C PRO A 42 -6.02 7.08 8.70
N ILE A 43 -6.41 7.11 7.42
CA ILE A 43 -5.91 6.16 6.42
C ILE A 43 -4.45 6.47 6.12
N ASP A 44 -3.60 5.45 6.27
CA ASP A 44 -2.19 5.53 5.86
C ASP A 44 -2.06 5.57 4.33
N ILE A 45 -1.09 6.37 3.87
CA ILE A 45 -0.69 6.45 2.46
C ILE A 45 0.79 6.07 2.36
N ASN A 46 1.09 4.99 1.63
CA ASN A 46 2.48 4.60 1.36
C ASN A 46 2.85 4.92 -0.07
N VAL A 47 4.05 5.47 -0.27
CA VAL A 47 4.59 5.88 -1.57
C VAL A 47 5.80 5.03 -1.91
N LEU A 48 5.78 4.41 -3.09
CA LEU A 48 6.91 3.70 -3.67
C LEU A 48 7.36 4.44 -4.93
N GLN A 49 8.67 4.70 -5.06
CA GLN A 49 9.27 5.15 -6.31
C GLN A 49 9.63 3.92 -7.16
N ILE A 50 9.22 3.93 -8.43
CA ILE A 50 9.46 2.85 -9.42
C ILE A 50 10.53 3.23 -10.44
#